data_AF-A0AAE1BV43-F1
#
_entry.id   AF-A0AAE1BV43-F1
#
_cell.length_a   1.000
_cell.length_b   1.000
_cell.length_c   1.000
_cell.angle_alpha   90.00
_cell.angle_beta   90.00
_cell.angle_gamma   90.00
#
_symmetry.space_group_name_H-M   'P 1'
#
loop_
_entity.id
_entity.type
_entity.pdbx_description
1 polymer ?
#
loop_
_entity_poly.entity_id
_entity_poly.type
_entity_poly.pdbx_seq_one_letter_code
_entity_poly.pdbx_strand_id
1 'polypeptide(L)'
;MQFFRRSVFVESHIQVADSVSVGVYRLSPHIIANTFTHYTPFSGDEQPDDADIKLHGGMYYHCDDIYGPQIGDVRVQFYFAGRDGDLVSIIGQQIGDTIHPHTTTNGRQLLLIQPGKRTIDEMFDAERTQNSLYSWTLRLVGWLAMFLGLCCLSNIVHSLVCCCDLLRDAGGLLWGSASLTLSVCVALVIVGGAWATYRPGLALVMLALAALPFIKAASMGSKAQCATGIRRRRM
;
A
#
# COMPACT_ATOMS: atom_id res chain seq x y z
N MET A 1 -42.24 20.18 27.78
CA MET A 1 -41.02 19.64 28.40
C MET A 1 -40.17 18.98 27.32
N GLN A 2 -39.18 19.70 26.80
CA GLN A 2 -38.21 19.15 25.84
C GLN A 2 -37.18 18.34 26.64
N PHE A 3 -37.29 17.01 26.60
CA PHE A 3 -36.23 16.14 27.10
C PHE A 3 -35.01 16.32 26.20
N PHE A 4 -34.02 17.05 26.72
CA PHE A 4 -32.69 17.12 26.16
C PHE A 4 -32.07 15.72 26.25
N ARG A 5 -32.26 14.90 25.21
CA ARG A 5 -31.58 13.60 25.07
C ARG A 5 -30.09 13.89 24.99
N ARG A 6 -29.38 13.85 26.13
CA ARG A 6 -27.93 13.74 26.15
C ARG A 6 -27.60 12.42 25.47
N SER A 7 -27.13 12.48 24.23
CA SER A 7 -26.52 11.32 23.59
C SER A 7 -25.23 11.02 24.35
N VAL A 8 -25.29 10.02 25.24
CA VAL A 8 -24.09 9.47 25.86
C VAL A 8 -23.45 8.58 24.80
N PHE A 9 -22.26 8.97 24.33
CA PHE A 9 -21.45 8.12 23.48
C PHE A 9 -20.89 7.00 24.37
N VAL A 10 -21.39 5.78 24.21
CA VAL A 10 -20.78 4.60 24.82
C VAL A 10 -19.69 4.13 23.86
N GLU A 11 -18.45 4.12 24.32
CA GLU A 11 -17.33 3.59 23.54
C GLU A 11 -17.44 2.07 23.44
N SER A 12 -17.33 1.54 22.23
CA SER A 12 -17.20 0.10 22.03
C SER A 12 -15.81 -0.34 22.48
N HIS A 13 -15.74 -1.29 23.40
CA HIS A 13 -14.49 -1.91 23.81
C HIS A 13 -14.25 -3.20 23.03
N ILE A 14 -13.05 -3.36 22.47
CA ILE A 14 -12.63 -4.61 21.82
C ILE A 14 -11.69 -5.32 22.77
N GLN A 15 -12.05 -6.54 23.18
CA GLN A 15 -11.19 -7.39 23.98
C GLN A 15 -10.58 -8.48 23.10
N VAL A 16 -9.24 -8.51 23.09
CA VAL A 16 -8.46 -9.53 22.39
C VAL A 16 -7.95 -10.52 23.43
N ALA A 17 -7.83 -11.80 23.05
CA ALA A 17 -7.30 -12.82 23.95
C ALA A 17 -5.82 -12.56 24.30
N ASP A 18 -5.47 -12.66 25.58
CA ASP A 18 -4.10 -12.44 26.07
C ASP A 18 -3.12 -13.53 25.61
N SER A 19 -3.63 -14.74 25.39
CA SER A 19 -2.86 -15.90 24.96
C SER A 19 -3.49 -16.58 23.75
N VAL A 20 -2.71 -16.75 22.69
CA VAL A 20 -3.09 -17.50 21.49
C VAL A 20 -2.06 -18.61 21.27
N SER A 21 -2.53 -19.81 20.99
CA SER A 21 -1.69 -20.98 20.73
C SER A 21 -2.01 -21.60 19.38
N VAL A 22 -0.97 -22.12 18.72
CA VAL A 22 -1.09 -22.94 17.52
C VAL A 22 -0.49 -24.31 17.85
N GLY A 23 -1.37 -25.29 18.04
CA GLY A 23 -1.00 -26.59 18.59
C GLY A 23 -0.36 -26.45 19.97
N VAL A 24 0.86 -26.95 20.11
CA VAL A 24 1.63 -26.90 21.37
C VAL A 24 2.37 -25.58 21.60
N TYR A 25 2.45 -24.72 20.59
CA TYR A 25 3.24 -23.50 20.64
C TYR A 25 2.39 -22.28 20.96
N ARG A 26 2.89 -21.41 21.85
CA ARG A 26 2.25 -20.14 22.20
C ARG A 26 2.82 -18.99 21.39
N LEU A 27 1.96 -18.07 20.94
CA LEU A 27 2.36 -16.85 20.27
C LEU A 27 2.57 -15.74 21.31
N SER A 28 3.66 -14.98 21.18
CA SER A 28 3.92 -13.82 22.03
C SER A 28 2.81 -12.76 21.88
N PRO A 29 2.32 -12.12 22.96
CA PRO A 29 1.24 -11.14 22.91
C PRO A 29 1.46 -9.98 21.93
N HIS A 30 2.72 -9.56 21.74
CA HIS A 30 3.08 -8.48 20.81
C HIS A 30 2.77 -8.83 19.34
N ILE A 31 2.58 -10.11 19.02
CA ILE A 31 2.31 -10.61 17.67
C ILE A 31 0.82 -10.50 17.33
N ILE A 32 -0.05 -10.71 18.33
CA ILE A 32 -1.50 -10.83 18.12
C ILE A 32 -2.06 -9.54 17.48
N ALA A 33 -1.59 -8.39 17.95
CA ALA A 33 -2.06 -7.09 17.49
C ALA A 33 -1.65 -6.73 16.04
N ASN A 34 -0.49 -7.21 15.57
CA ASN A 34 0.07 -6.77 14.27
C ASN A 34 -0.13 -7.78 13.14
N THR A 35 -0.31 -9.06 13.46
CA THR A 35 -0.36 -10.11 12.43
C THR A 35 -1.78 -10.52 12.05
N PHE A 36 -2.72 -10.54 13.00
CA PHE A 36 -4.10 -10.89 12.72
C PHE A 36 -4.89 -9.64 12.33
N THR A 37 -5.05 -9.44 11.02
CA THR A 37 -5.88 -8.35 10.45
C THR A 37 -7.24 -8.85 10.00
N HIS A 38 -7.36 -10.16 9.74
CA HIS A 38 -8.60 -10.78 9.29
C HIS A 38 -9.23 -11.58 10.42
N TYR A 39 -10.41 -11.16 10.82
CA TYR A 39 -11.22 -11.80 11.84
C TYR A 39 -12.58 -12.14 11.24
N THR A 40 -12.97 -13.41 11.32
CA THR A 40 -14.28 -13.85 10.87
C THR A 40 -15.26 -13.81 12.04
N PRO A 41 -16.46 -13.23 11.85
CA PRO A 41 -17.47 -13.22 12.90
C PRO A 41 -17.88 -14.66 13.21
N PHE A 42 -17.95 -14.97 14.50
CA PHE A 42 -18.49 -16.21 15.01
C PHE A 42 -19.86 -15.95 15.61
N SER A 43 -20.87 -16.59 15.03
CA SER A 43 -22.20 -16.65 15.59
C SER A 43 -22.29 -17.94 16.39
N GLY A 44 -22.63 -17.84 17.68
CA GLY A 44 -22.97 -19.02 18.44
C GLY A 44 -24.37 -19.51 18.05
N ASP A 45 -24.56 -20.83 18.04
CA ASP A 45 -25.85 -21.46 17.75
C ASP A 45 -26.64 -21.77 19.03
N GLU A 46 -26.00 -21.65 20.19
CA GLU A 46 -26.57 -21.94 21.50
C GLU A 46 -26.95 -20.65 22.22
N GLN A 47 -28.21 -20.60 22.68
CA GLN A 47 -28.70 -19.52 23.51
C GLN A 47 -28.40 -19.85 24.98
N PRO A 48 -27.76 -18.94 25.74
CA PRO A 48 -27.56 -19.10 27.17
C PRO A 48 -28.89 -19.26 27.89
N ASP A 49 -28.91 -20.04 28.98
CA ASP A 49 -30.10 -20.29 29.80
C ASP A 49 -30.63 -19.05 30.54
N ASP A 50 -29.97 -17.90 30.39
CA ASP A 50 -30.35 -16.63 31.01
C ASP A 50 -31.43 -15.93 30.18
N ALA A 51 -32.55 -15.59 30.82
CA ALA A 51 -33.70 -14.95 30.16
C ALA A 51 -33.38 -13.55 29.63
N ASP A 52 -32.39 -12.88 30.23
CA ASP A 52 -31.99 -11.53 29.86
C ASP A 52 -31.03 -11.52 28.66
N ILE A 53 -30.52 -12.70 28.25
CA ILE A 53 -29.63 -12.87 27.11
C ILE A 53 -30.37 -13.45 25.90
N LYS A 54 -30.39 -12.67 24.83
CA LYS A 54 -31.08 -13.00 23.58
C LYS A 54 -30.07 -13.16 22.45
N LEU A 55 -30.19 -14.25 21.70
CA LEU A 55 -29.41 -14.47 20.48
C LEU A 55 -30.22 -13.97 19.28
N HIS A 56 -29.71 -12.97 18.56
CA HIS A 56 -30.35 -12.47 17.34
C HIS A 56 -29.31 -12.10 16.28
N GLY A 57 -29.47 -12.61 15.06
CA GLY A 57 -28.54 -12.31 13.97
C GLY A 57 -27.08 -12.72 14.23
N GLY A 58 -26.86 -13.72 15.09
CA GLY A 58 -25.52 -14.21 15.45
C GLY A 58 -24.78 -13.39 16.52
N MET A 59 -25.44 -12.39 17.08
CA MET A 59 -24.94 -11.59 18.20
C MET A 59 -25.70 -11.90 19.47
N TYR A 60 -25.01 -11.77 20.60
CA TYR A 60 -25.62 -11.86 21.93
C TYR A 60 -26.01 -10.47 22.41
N TYR A 61 -27.26 -10.35 22.87
CA TYR A 61 -27.82 -9.12 23.40
C TYR A 61 -28.21 -9.36 24.85
N HIS A 62 -27.73 -8.52 25.75
CA HIS A 62 -28.20 -8.44 27.11
C HIS A 62 -29.13 -7.22 27.19
N CYS A 63 -30.44 -7.45 27.03
CA CYS A 63 -31.45 -6.40 26.92
C CYS A 63 -32.90 -6.92 27.10
N ASP A 64 -33.77 -6.04 27.61
CA ASP A 64 -35.21 -6.32 27.74
C ASP A 64 -35.95 -6.38 26.40
N ASP A 65 -35.59 -5.53 25.43
CA ASP A 65 -36.16 -5.53 24.07
C ASP A 65 -35.08 -5.23 23.02
N ILE A 66 -34.96 -6.13 22.03
CA ILE A 66 -33.98 -6.02 20.94
C ILE A 66 -34.33 -4.86 20.01
N TYR A 67 -35.62 -4.59 19.80
CA TYR A 67 -36.09 -3.54 18.88
C TYR A 67 -36.16 -2.16 19.53
N GLY A 68 -36.03 -2.08 20.86
CA GLY A 68 -36.07 -0.86 21.65
C GLY A 68 -34.91 -0.75 22.64
N PRO A 69 -33.64 -0.72 22.19
CA PRO A 69 -32.49 -0.74 23.07
C PRO A 69 -32.43 0.49 23.99
N GLN A 70 -32.16 0.26 25.27
CA GLN A 70 -32.03 1.26 26.31
C GLN A 70 -30.57 1.48 26.72
N ILE A 71 -30.31 2.60 27.40
CA ILE A 71 -28.97 2.88 27.93
C ILE A 71 -28.67 1.86 29.03
N GLY A 72 -27.65 1.04 28.84
CA GLY A 72 -27.30 -0.07 29.73
C GLY A 72 -27.33 -1.43 29.03
N ASP A 73 -28.01 -1.52 27.88
CA ASP A 73 -28.05 -2.74 27.08
C ASP A 73 -26.69 -3.02 26.45
N VAL A 74 -26.28 -4.29 26.46
CA VAL A 74 -24.97 -4.73 25.96
C VAL A 74 -25.16 -5.63 24.75
N ARG A 75 -24.31 -5.44 23.74
CA ARG A 75 -24.23 -6.32 22.57
C ARG A 75 -22.82 -6.87 22.43
N VAL A 76 -22.72 -8.18 22.28
CA VAL A 76 -21.46 -8.91 22.15
C VAL A 76 -21.44 -9.66 20.82
N GLN A 77 -20.36 -9.47 20.06
CA GLN A 77 -20.06 -10.22 18.84
C GLN A 77 -18.69 -10.87 19.02
N PHE A 78 -18.64 -12.20 18.85
CA PHE A 78 -17.38 -12.93 18.87
C PHE A 78 -16.75 -12.95 17.49
N TYR A 79 -15.43 -12.98 17.48
CA TYR A 79 -14.62 -13.09 16.28
C TYR A 79 -13.49 -14.08 16.52
N PHE A 80 -13.08 -14.80 15.49
CA PHE A 80 -11.97 -15.75 15.55
C PHE A 80 -11.00 -15.56 14.38
N ALA A 81 -9.75 -15.96 14.59
CA ALA A 81 -8.65 -15.86 13.64
C ALA A 81 -7.99 -17.22 13.38
N GLY A 82 -8.82 -18.24 13.17
CA GLY A 82 -8.44 -19.64 13.00
C GLY A 82 -9.33 -20.57 13.84
N ARG A 83 -9.83 -21.63 13.22
CA ARG A 83 -10.64 -22.66 13.87
C ARG A 83 -9.75 -23.84 14.26
N ASP A 84 -10.18 -24.61 15.25
CA ASP A 84 -9.57 -25.91 15.52
C ASP A 84 -9.61 -26.79 14.26
N GLY A 85 -8.48 -27.44 13.95
CA GLY A 85 -8.28 -28.19 12.70
C GLY A 85 -7.79 -27.37 11.51
N ASP A 86 -7.78 -26.04 11.57
CA ASP A 86 -7.18 -25.23 10.50
C ASP A 86 -5.66 -25.41 10.49
N LEU A 87 -5.13 -25.72 9.32
CA LEU A 87 -3.70 -25.80 9.10
C LEU A 87 -3.14 -24.38 8.99
N VAL A 88 -2.09 -24.08 9.75
CA VAL A 88 -1.38 -22.80 9.70
C VAL A 88 0.11 -23.07 9.66
N SER A 89 0.83 -22.33 8.82
CA SER A 89 2.28 -22.39 8.73
C SER A 89 2.89 -21.12 9.31
N ILE A 90 3.88 -21.28 10.18
CA ILE A 90 4.48 -20.20 10.97
C ILE A 90 5.99 -20.24 10.82
N ILE A 91 6.60 -19.09 10.55
CA ILE A 91 8.05 -18.89 10.56
C ILE A 91 8.38 -17.84 11.61
N GLY A 92 9.20 -18.21 12.59
CA GLY A 92 9.64 -17.36 13.69
C GLY A 92 10.79 -17.98 14.48
N GLN A 93 11.31 -17.25 15.45
CA GLN A 93 12.31 -17.74 16.38
C GLN A 93 11.62 -18.48 17.54
N GLN A 94 11.88 -19.77 17.68
CA GLN A 94 11.37 -20.53 18.81
C GLN A 94 12.27 -20.36 20.04
N ILE A 95 11.66 -20.01 21.18
CA ILE A 95 12.31 -19.95 22.49
C ILE A 95 11.46 -20.81 23.45
N GLY A 96 11.86 -22.06 23.67
CA GLY A 96 11.06 -22.98 24.48
C GLY A 96 9.73 -23.33 23.81
N ASP A 97 8.62 -23.04 24.50
CA ASP A 97 7.24 -23.25 24.04
C ASP A 97 6.63 -22.03 23.33
N THR A 98 7.35 -20.90 23.30
CA THR A 98 6.88 -19.66 22.67
C THR A 98 7.59 -19.36 21.36
N ILE A 99 6.83 -18.82 20.39
CA ILE A 99 7.36 -18.30 19.13
C ILE A 99 7.49 -16.78 19.23
N HIS A 100 8.70 -16.29 18.99
CA HIS A 100 9.07 -14.89 18.99
C HIS A 100 9.43 -14.42 17.58
N PRO A 101 9.30 -13.11 17.28
CA PRO A 101 9.78 -12.54 16.04
C PRO A 101 11.30 -12.66 15.94
N HIS A 102 11.79 -13.10 14.79
CA HIS A 102 13.23 -13.20 14.54
C HIS A 102 13.78 -11.87 14.01
N THR A 103 14.77 -11.28 14.67
CA THR A 103 15.43 -10.07 14.16
C THR A 103 16.42 -10.42 13.04
N THR A 104 16.09 -10.02 11.82
CA THR A 104 16.96 -10.17 10.65
C THR A 104 18.18 -9.25 10.73
N THR A 105 19.22 -9.53 9.93
CA THR A 105 20.44 -8.70 9.82
C THR A 105 20.15 -7.21 9.53
N ASN A 106 19.02 -6.93 8.88
CA ASN A 106 18.58 -5.57 8.54
C ASN A 106 17.83 -4.87 9.69
N GLY A 107 17.82 -5.44 10.89
CA GLY A 107 17.11 -4.91 12.07
C GLY A 107 15.59 -5.04 12.00
N ARG A 108 15.05 -5.70 10.97
CA ARG A 108 13.60 -5.97 10.85
C ARG A 108 13.25 -7.26 11.57
N GLN A 109 12.17 -7.20 12.35
CA GLN A 109 11.55 -8.38 12.95
C GLN A 109 10.80 -9.15 11.86
N LEU A 110 11.10 -10.44 11.73
CA LEU A 110 10.49 -11.37 10.81
C LEU A 110 9.67 -12.37 11.61
N LEU A 111 8.37 -12.34 11.37
CA LEU A 111 7.45 -13.38 11.78
C LEU A 111 6.41 -13.50 10.67
N LEU A 112 6.27 -14.69 10.10
CA LEU A 112 5.33 -14.94 9.02
C LEU A 112 4.32 -15.97 9.49
N ILE A 113 3.04 -15.65 9.32
CA ILE A 113 1.93 -16.56 9.62
C ILE A 113 1.09 -16.63 8.35
N GLN A 114 0.92 -17.82 7.79
CA GLN A 114 0.09 -18.02 6.60
C GLN A 114 -0.88 -19.18 6.82
N PRO A 115 -2.15 -19.04 6.40
CA PRO A 115 -3.11 -20.13 6.45
C PRO A 115 -2.74 -21.23 5.44
N GLY A 116 -3.05 -22.47 5.80
CA GLY A 116 -2.76 -23.67 5.05
C GLY A 116 -1.40 -24.31 5.39
N LYS A 117 -1.20 -25.51 4.86
CA LYS A 117 0.09 -26.22 4.89
C LYS A 117 0.97 -25.68 3.77
N ARG A 118 2.00 -24.91 4.13
CA ARG A 118 2.96 -24.30 3.20
C ARG A 118 4.36 -24.79 3.50
N THR A 119 5.16 -24.93 2.47
CA THR A 119 6.60 -25.15 2.62
C THR A 119 7.29 -23.83 2.97
N ILE A 120 8.49 -23.92 3.55
CA ILE A 120 9.28 -22.75 3.94
C ILE A 120 9.55 -21.87 2.71
N ASP A 121 9.91 -22.48 1.58
CA ASP A 121 10.19 -21.79 0.32
C ASP A 121 8.96 -21.04 -0.21
N GLU A 122 7.79 -21.67 -0.20
CA GLU A 122 6.53 -21.03 -0.61
C GLU A 122 6.18 -19.80 0.24
N MET A 123 6.39 -19.87 1.56
CA MET A 123 6.11 -18.74 2.44
C MET A 123 7.01 -17.54 2.11
N PHE A 124 8.31 -17.78 1.90
CA PHE A 124 9.24 -16.71 1.54
C PHE A 124 9.00 -16.17 0.12
N ASP A 125 8.66 -17.02 -0.84
CA ASP A 125 8.36 -16.61 -2.20
C ASP A 125 7.07 -15.79 -2.29
N ALA A 126 6.05 -16.15 -1.51
CA ALA A 126 4.82 -15.36 -1.37
C ALA A 126 5.13 -13.95 -0.86
N GLU A 127 5.89 -13.82 0.23
CA GLU A 127 6.29 -12.53 0.79
C GLU A 127 7.14 -11.69 -0.16
N ARG A 128 8.08 -12.32 -0.88
CA ARG A 128 8.90 -11.64 -1.90
C ARG A 128 8.05 -11.12 -3.05
N THR A 129 7.10 -11.93 -3.51
CA THR A 129 6.20 -11.57 -4.61
C THR A 129 5.29 -10.42 -4.21
N GLN A 130 4.68 -10.48 -3.02
CA GLN A 130 3.82 -9.40 -2.51
C GLN A 130 4.60 -8.09 -2.33
N ASN A 131 5.80 -8.13 -1.75
CA ASN A 131 6.64 -6.94 -1.60
C ASN A 131 7.09 -6.36 -2.95
N SER A 132 7.38 -7.23 -3.93
CA SER A 132 7.72 -6.82 -5.29
C SER A 132 6.53 -6.13 -5.96
N LEU A 133 5.34 -6.75 -5.92
CA LEU A 133 4.12 -6.19 -6.48
C LEU A 133 3.77 -4.85 -5.85
N TYR A 134 3.82 -4.75 -4.51
CA TYR A 134 3.56 -3.51 -3.80
C TYR A 134 4.52 -2.38 -4.23
N SER A 135 5.82 -2.69 -4.32
CA SER A 135 6.84 -1.74 -4.78
C SER A 135 6.60 -1.29 -6.23
N TRP A 136 6.22 -2.22 -7.12
CA TRP A 136 5.92 -1.90 -8.51
C TRP A 136 4.65 -1.07 -8.66
N THR A 137 3.60 -1.40 -7.91
CA THR A 137 2.34 -0.64 -7.89
C THR A 137 2.58 0.79 -7.41
N LEU A 138 3.30 0.98 -6.30
CA LEU A 138 3.64 2.32 -5.81
C LEU A 138 4.44 3.14 -6.84
N ARG A 139 5.36 2.49 -7.58
CA ARG A 139 6.10 3.17 -8.65
C ARG A 139 5.21 3.57 -9.81
N LEU A 140 4.30 2.69 -10.23
CA LEU A 140 3.36 2.98 -11.32
C LEU A 140 2.40 4.10 -10.94
N VAL A 141 1.85 4.06 -9.73
CA VAL A 141 0.99 5.12 -9.20
C VAL A 141 1.76 6.45 -9.07
N GLY A 142 2.98 6.41 -8.52
CA GLY A 142 3.83 7.59 -8.42
C GLY A 142 4.19 8.19 -9.79
N TRP A 143 4.54 7.36 -10.76
CA TRP A 143 4.80 7.79 -12.14
C TRP A 143 3.56 8.40 -12.78
N LEU A 144 2.39 7.76 -12.64
CA LEU A 144 1.13 8.27 -13.18
C LEU A 144 0.76 9.63 -12.57
N ALA A 145 0.93 9.79 -11.26
CA ALA A 145 0.72 11.07 -10.58
C ALA A 145 1.66 12.17 -11.11
N MET A 146 2.94 11.85 -11.33
CA MET A 146 3.90 12.78 -11.95
C MET A 146 3.53 13.12 -13.40
N PHE A 147 3.08 12.16 -14.18
CA PHE A 147 2.62 12.38 -15.55
C PHE A 147 1.44 13.34 -15.60
N LEU A 148 0.43 13.12 -14.76
CA LEU A 148 -0.73 14.01 -14.67
C LEU A 148 -0.35 15.42 -14.19
N GLY A 149 0.56 15.52 -13.20
CA GLY A 149 1.09 16.80 -12.73
C GLY A 149 1.81 17.58 -13.84
N LEU A 150 2.62 16.90 -14.65
CA LEU A 150 3.31 17.50 -15.79
C LEU A 150 2.36 17.91 -16.92
N CYS A 151 1.31 17.12 -17.21
CA CYS A 151 0.28 17.50 -18.17
C CYS A 151 -0.46 18.78 -17.74
N CYS A 152 -0.79 18.89 -16.45
CA CYS A 152 -1.40 20.10 -15.89
C CYS A 152 -0.45 21.30 -16.02
N LEU A 153 0.82 21.14 -15.63
CA LEU A 153 1.83 22.19 -15.75
C LEU A 153 2.04 22.63 -17.21
N SER A 154 2.13 21.69 -18.15
CA SER A 154 2.29 22.03 -19.57
C SER A 154 1.10 22.78 -20.14
N ASN A 155 -0.12 22.47 -19.70
CA ASN A 155 -1.32 23.20 -20.11
C ASN A 155 -1.33 24.64 -19.55
N ILE A 156 -0.89 24.83 -18.31
CA ILE A 156 -0.75 26.18 -17.72
C ILE A 156 0.30 26.98 -18.49
N VAL A 157 1.47 26.38 -18.74
CA VAL A 157 2.53 27.03 -19.53
C VAL A 157 2.05 27.34 -20.94
N HIS A 158 1.31 26.42 -21.59
CA HIS A 158 0.71 26.66 -22.91
C HIS A 158 -0.18 27.90 -22.89
N SER A 159 -1.10 27.99 -21.93
CA SER A 159 -2.01 29.13 -21.80
C SER A 159 -1.27 30.44 -21.58
N LEU A 160 -0.19 30.45 -20.80
CA LEU A 160 0.66 31.63 -20.60
C LEU A 160 1.41 32.04 -21.86
N VAL A 161 1.97 31.07 -22.60
CA VAL A 161 2.76 31.33 -23.80
C VAL A 161 1.89 31.78 -24.97
N CYS A 162 0.64 31.30 -25.10
CA CYS A 162 -0.31 31.79 -26.10
C CYS A 162 -0.68 33.26 -25.93
N CYS A 163 -0.46 33.85 -24.75
CA CYS A 163 -0.61 35.28 -24.54
C CYS A 163 0.51 36.11 -25.19
N CYS A 164 1.60 35.48 -25.63
CA CYS A 164 2.71 36.11 -26.35
C CYS A 164 2.68 35.69 -27.82
N ASP A 165 2.35 36.62 -28.73
CA ASP A 165 2.24 36.36 -30.17
C ASP A 165 3.54 35.83 -30.82
N LEU A 166 4.71 36.04 -30.18
CA LEU A 166 6.02 35.65 -30.72
C LEU A 166 6.30 34.13 -30.66
N LEU A 167 5.63 33.36 -29.81
CA LEU A 167 5.86 31.91 -29.62
C LEU A 167 4.73 31.02 -30.18
N ARG A 168 3.69 31.64 -30.74
CA ARG A 168 2.45 30.98 -31.15
C ARG A 168 2.63 29.96 -32.29
N ASP A 169 3.58 30.19 -33.20
CA ASP A 169 3.79 29.36 -34.40
C ASP A 169 4.62 28.08 -34.17
N ALA A 170 5.21 27.88 -32.99
CA ALA A 170 6.08 26.73 -32.70
C ALA A 170 5.41 25.60 -31.89
N GLY A 171 4.21 25.81 -31.35
CA GLY A 171 3.71 25.03 -30.20
C GLY A 171 2.86 23.77 -30.49
N GLY A 172 2.26 23.65 -31.67
CA GLY A 172 1.12 22.74 -31.88
C GLY A 172 1.40 21.23 -31.80
N LEU A 173 2.62 20.78 -32.11
CA LEU A 173 2.99 19.35 -32.11
C LEU A 173 4.05 18.97 -31.05
N LEU A 174 4.75 19.95 -30.50
CA LEU A 174 5.91 19.76 -29.61
C LEU A 174 5.50 19.61 -28.14
N TRP A 175 4.44 20.29 -27.67
CA TRP A 175 4.14 20.31 -26.23
C TRP A 175 3.42 19.05 -25.71
N GLY A 176 2.61 18.38 -26.52
CA GLY A 176 1.89 17.17 -26.07
C GLY A 176 2.80 15.97 -25.79
N SER A 177 3.84 15.76 -26.61
CA SER A 177 4.78 14.63 -26.47
C SER A 177 5.96 14.93 -25.54
N ALA A 178 6.29 16.21 -25.33
CA ALA A 178 7.34 16.64 -24.42
C ALA A 178 7.03 16.32 -22.96
N SER A 179 5.80 16.53 -22.50
CA SER A 179 5.38 16.26 -21.12
C SER A 179 5.49 14.77 -20.75
N LEU A 180 5.17 13.88 -21.69
CA LEU A 180 5.31 12.43 -21.50
C LEU A 180 6.78 12.02 -21.41
N THR A 181 7.61 12.52 -22.33
CA THR A 181 9.04 12.23 -22.35
C THR A 181 9.72 12.73 -21.08
N LEU A 182 9.40 13.95 -20.64
CA LEU A 182 9.94 14.55 -19.43
C LEU A 182 9.50 13.80 -18.17
N SER A 183 8.22 13.40 -18.09
CA SER A 183 7.69 12.61 -16.97
C SER A 183 8.42 11.27 -16.81
N VAL A 184 8.62 10.55 -17.91
CA VAL A 184 9.36 9.28 -17.91
C VAL A 184 10.81 9.47 -17.47
N CYS A 185 11.48 10.53 -17.95
CA CYS A 185 12.86 10.83 -17.54
C CYS A 185 12.97 11.12 -16.05
N VAL A 186 12.09 11.97 -15.51
CA VAL A 186 12.08 12.33 -14.08
C VAL A 186 11.81 11.09 -13.23
N ALA A 187 10.85 10.24 -13.62
CA ALA A 187 10.58 9.00 -12.89
C ALA A 187 11.76 8.02 -12.92
N LEU A 188 12.45 7.88 -14.05
CA LEU A 188 13.67 7.06 -14.15
C LEU A 188 14.80 7.59 -13.26
N VAL A 189 14.95 8.92 -13.12
CA VAL A 189 15.94 9.52 -12.21
C VAL A 189 15.58 9.24 -10.75
N ILE A 190 14.32 9.41 -10.35
CA ILE A 190 13.87 9.13 -8.97
C ILE A 190 14.06 7.65 -8.63
N VAL A 191 13.61 6.75 -9.50
CA VAL A 191 13.75 5.31 -9.28
C VAL A 191 15.21 4.88 -9.32
N GLY A 192 16.00 5.40 -10.26
CA GLY A 192 17.44 5.14 -10.35
C GLY A 192 18.19 5.61 -9.10
N GLY A 193 17.88 6.81 -8.59
CA GLY A 193 18.43 7.33 -7.34
C GLY A 193 18.09 6.45 -6.13
N ALA A 194 16.84 5.98 -6.03
CA ALA A 194 16.42 5.08 -4.96
C ALA A 194 17.17 3.73 -4.97
N TRP A 195 17.57 3.23 -6.14
CA TRP A 195 18.34 1.99 -6.27
C TRP A 195 19.86 2.17 -6.16
N ALA A 196 20.38 3.40 -6.08
CA ALA A 196 21.81 3.68 -6.11
C ALA A 196 22.57 2.97 -4.97
N THR A 197 21.96 2.86 -3.79
CA THR A 197 22.55 2.22 -2.61
C THR A 197 22.40 0.70 -2.62
N TYR A 198 21.28 0.17 -3.12
CA TYR A 198 20.97 -1.25 -3.05
C TYR A 198 21.46 -2.07 -4.25
N ARG A 199 21.42 -1.50 -5.47
CA ARG A 199 21.80 -2.15 -6.73
C ARG A 199 22.39 -1.14 -7.73
N PRO A 200 23.67 -0.74 -7.56
CA PRO A 200 24.27 0.35 -8.33
C PRO A 200 24.28 0.09 -9.85
N GLY A 201 24.41 -1.17 -10.29
CA GLY A 201 24.36 -1.53 -11.71
C GLY A 201 23.02 -1.20 -12.38
N LEU A 202 21.91 -1.51 -11.71
CA LEU A 202 20.56 -1.16 -12.22
C LEU A 202 20.34 0.36 -12.20
N ALA A 203 20.81 1.03 -11.14
CA ALA A 203 20.72 2.49 -11.04
C ALA A 203 21.42 3.18 -12.23
N LEU A 204 22.63 2.73 -12.60
CA LEU A 204 23.39 3.31 -13.70
C LEU A 204 22.67 3.13 -15.05
N VAL A 205 22.11 1.95 -15.31
CA VAL A 205 21.33 1.71 -16.54
C VAL A 205 20.10 2.62 -16.61
N MET A 206 19.38 2.79 -15.49
CA MET A 206 18.20 3.65 -15.44
C MET A 206 18.54 5.13 -15.65
N LEU A 207 19.64 5.62 -15.06
CA LEU A 207 20.12 6.99 -15.26
C LEU A 207 20.62 7.23 -16.69
N ALA A 208 21.34 6.26 -17.28
CA ALA A 208 21.75 6.34 -18.67
C ALA A 208 20.54 6.40 -19.61
N LEU A 209 19.52 5.58 -19.36
CA LEU A 209 18.27 5.57 -20.13
C LEU A 209 17.53 6.91 -20.02
N ALA A 210 17.49 7.52 -18.84
CA ALA A 210 16.91 8.84 -18.63
C ALA A 210 17.63 9.96 -19.40
N ALA A 211 18.94 9.83 -19.63
CA ALA A 211 19.75 10.83 -20.33
C ALA A 211 19.63 10.75 -21.87
N LEU A 212 19.27 9.59 -22.43
CA LEU A 212 19.20 9.36 -23.89
C LEU A 212 18.39 10.41 -24.69
N PRO A 213 17.15 10.80 -24.30
CA PRO A 213 16.39 11.77 -25.08
C PRO A 213 17.06 13.15 -25.12
N PHE A 214 17.71 13.56 -24.03
CA PHE A 214 18.46 14.82 -23.95
C PHE A 214 19.72 14.79 -24.84
N ILE A 215 20.46 13.68 -24.83
CA ILE A 215 21.63 13.47 -25.69
C ILE A 215 21.22 13.50 -27.17
N LYS A 216 20.13 12.81 -27.53
CA LYS A 216 19.60 12.81 -28.90
C LYS A 216 19.19 14.22 -29.33
N ALA A 217 18.48 14.96 -28.49
CA ALA A 217 18.08 16.34 -28.77
C ALA A 217 19.30 17.26 -28.99
N ALA A 218 20.33 17.15 -28.15
CA ALA A 218 21.58 17.91 -28.30
C ALA A 218 22.31 17.59 -29.62
N SER A 219 22.35 16.32 -30.01
CA SER A 219 22.99 15.88 -31.26
C SER A 219 22.27 16.38 -32.52
N MET A 220 20.93 16.47 -32.49
CA MET A 220 20.13 16.97 -33.61
C MET A 220 20.26 18.49 -33.76
N GLY A 221 20.34 19.23 -32.65
CA GLY A 221 20.61 20.68 -32.67
C GLY A 221 21.96 21.03 -33.31
N SER A 222 23.00 20.24 -33.02
CA SER A 222 24.33 20.40 -33.63
C SER A 222 24.30 20.18 -35.16
N LYS A 223 23.58 19.17 -35.64
CA LYS A 223 23.43 18.90 -37.08
C LYS A 223 22.66 20.00 -37.82
N ALA A 224 21.63 20.57 -37.20
CA ALA A 224 20.85 21.67 -37.77
C ALA A 224 21.65 22.97 -37.89
N GLN A 225 22.50 23.28 -36.90
CA GLN A 225 23.40 24.44 -36.95
C GLN A 225 24.50 24.27 -38.00
N CYS A 226 25.06 23.06 -38.15
CA CYS A 226 26.05 22.76 -39.18
C CYS A 226 25.49 22.90 -40.61
N ALA A 227 24.26 22.40 -40.85
CA ALA A 227 23.59 22.54 -42.14
C ALA A 227 23.24 24.00 -42.51
N THR A 228 22.86 24.80 -41.51
CA THR A 228 22.51 26.22 -41.71
C THR A 228 23.76 27.08 -41.97
N GLY A 229 24.90 26.75 -41.34
CA GLY A 229 26.19 27.42 -41.57
C GLY A 229 26.75 27.19 -42.97
N ILE A 230 26.54 26.00 -43.57
CA ILE A 230 26.97 25.69 -44.94
C ILE A 230 26.15 26.46 -45.98
N ARG A 231 24.85 26.68 -45.74
CA ARG A 231 23.96 27.42 -46.64
C ARG A 231 24.26 28.92 -46.70
N ARG A 232 24.74 29.52 -45.61
CA ARG A 232 25.17 30.94 -45.54
C ARG A 232 26.51 31.24 -46.20
N ARG A 233 27.35 30.24 -46.48
CA ARG A 233 28.63 30.43 -47.20
C ARG A 233 28.53 30.25 -48.72
N ARG A 234 27.33 29.92 -49.24
CA ARG A 234 27.07 29.75 -50.69
C ARG A 234 26.20 30.85 -51.30
N MET A 235 25.86 31.89 -50.54
CA MET A 235 25.36 33.18 -51.04
C MET A 235 26.45 34.21 -50.84
#